data_AF-A0AAV1BAT4-F1
#
_entry.id   AF-A0AAV1BAT4-F1
#
_cell.length_a   1.000
_cell.length_b   1.000
_cell.length_c   1.000
_cell.angle_alpha   90.00
_cell.angle_beta   90.00
_cell.angle_gamma   90.00
#
_symmetry.space_group_name_H-M   'P 1'
#
loop_
_entity.id
_entity.type
_entity.pdbx_description
1 polymer ?
#
loop_
_entity_poly.entity_id
_entity_poly.type
_entity_poly.pdbx_seq_one_letter_code
_entity_poly.pdbx_strand_id
1 'polypeptide(L)'
;MGCSCTKPRIRREDPAILAEQTYFNISEVEALYDLFKKLSSSMVNDGLISKEEFQLGLFGSSKKRSLFGDRVFDLFDSKNDGMIDFGEFVKALSVFHPAAPQPQKAAFAFRLYDIWQRGFIEREEVREMILALLRESDLVLSHDIIELIIDKAIKEADLKGDGRIDREEWEYFVAQNPSLLKNMTIPYLKDLNMQFLGFYEVISGDIEDSTVGIQRERKYLL
;
A
#
# COMPACT_ATOMS: atom_id res chain seq x y z
N MET A 1 -16.90 -13.81 39.73
CA MET A 1 -17.04 -13.60 38.28
C MET A 1 -16.50 -12.23 37.94
N GLY A 2 -15.50 -12.16 37.06
CA GLY A 2 -14.82 -10.92 36.70
C GLY A 2 -13.53 -11.22 35.97
N CYS A 3 -13.63 -11.91 34.83
CA CYS A 3 -12.48 -12.12 33.95
C CYS A 3 -12.19 -10.78 33.28
N SER A 4 -11.17 -10.07 33.76
CA SER A 4 -10.69 -8.86 33.12
C SER A 4 -9.92 -9.28 31.88
N CYS A 5 -10.56 -9.24 30.71
CA CYS A 5 -9.91 -9.41 29.43
C CYS A 5 -9.04 -8.17 29.18
N THR A 6 -7.80 -8.19 29.66
CA THR A 6 -6.79 -7.22 29.27
C THR A 6 -6.49 -7.43 27.79
N LYS A 7 -7.03 -6.56 26.93
CA LYS A 7 -6.62 -6.50 25.53
C LYS A 7 -5.10 -6.39 25.47
N PRO A 8 -4.39 -7.16 24.63
CA PRO A 8 -2.95 -6.97 24.46
C PRO A 8 -2.75 -5.53 23.98
N ARG A 9 -2.09 -4.70 24.78
CA ARG A 9 -1.61 -3.40 24.31
C ARG A 9 -0.52 -3.70 23.29
N ILE A 10 -0.85 -3.63 22.00
CA ILE A 10 0.13 -3.61 20.92
C ILE A 10 1.14 -2.51 21.28
N ARG A 11 2.40 -2.90 21.49
CA ARG A 11 3.47 -1.97 21.82
C ARG A 11 3.72 -1.13 20.58
N ARG A 12 3.37 0.15 20.64
CA ARG A 12 3.75 1.15 19.63
C ARG A 12 5.26 1.10 19.48
N GLU A 13 5.75 0.74 18.29
CA GLU A 13 7.17 0.88 17.95
C GLU A 13 7.56 2.36 18.07
N ASP A 14 8.74 2.63 18.63
CA ASP A 14 9.22 4.00 18.83
C ASP A 14 9.40 4.68 17.46
N PRO A 15 8.75 5.84 17.21
CA PRO A 15 8.91 6.57 15.96
C PRO A 15 10.37 6.88 15.59
N ALA A 16 11.25 7.04 16.57
CA ALA A 16 12.67 7.28 16.34
C ALA A 16 13.35 6.07 15.68
N ILE A 17 13.00 4.85 16.09
CA ILE A 17 13.55 3.61 15.51
C ILE A 17 13.09 3.45 14.07
N LEU A 18 11.81 3.72 13.80
CA LEU A 18 11.26 3.65 12.45
C LEU A 18 11.86 4.72 11.53
N ALA A 19 12.06 5.94 12.04
CA ALA A 19 12.71 7.00 11.27
C ALA A 19 14.17 6.66 10.90
N GLU A 20 14.90 5.97 11.78
CA GLU A 20 16.27 5.51 11.49
C GLU A 20 16.32 4.40 10.41
N GLN A 21 15.28 3.57 10.33
CA GLN A 21 15.21 2.42 9.43
C GLN A 21 14.54 2.72 8.09
N THR A 22 13.96 3.91 7.94
CA THR A 22 13.16 4.29 6.76
C THR A 22 13.65 5.61 6.18
N TYR A 23 13.02 6.05 5.08
CA TYR A 23 13.29 7.36 4.50
C TYR A 23 12.41 8.46 5.08
N PHE A 24 11.74 8.20 6.20
CA PHE A 24 10.89 9.17 6.89
C PHE A 24 11.60 9.77 8.08
N ASN A 25 11.36 11.04 8.36
CA ASN A 25 11.73 11.66 9.64
C ASN A 25 10.69 11.33 10.73
N ILE A 26 11.02 11.65 11.98
CA ILE A 26 10.18 11.33 13.16
C ILE A 26 8.76 11.91 12.99
N SER A 27 8.63 13.16 12.56
CA SER A 27 7.33 13.82 12.38
C SER A 27 6.49 13.16 11.27
N GLU A 28 7.13 12.72 10.18
CA GLU A 28 6.45 11.97 9.12
C GLU A 28 5.98 10.60 9.61
N VAL A 29 6.77 9.91 10.43
CA VAL A 29 6.34 8.64 11.07
C VAL A 29 5.14 8.89 11.99
N GLU A 30 5.11 10.00 12.73
CA GLU A 30 3.94 10.37 13.53
C GLU A 30 2.70 10.68 12.67
N ALA A 31 2.86 11.36 11.53
CA ALA A 31 1.77 11.58 10.59
C ALA A 31 1.25 10.26 9.99
N LEU A 32 2.15 9.33 9.64
CA LEU A 32 1.79 7.99 9.19
C LEU A 32 1.04 7.20 10.27
N TYR A 33 1.34 7.42 11.56
CA TYR A 33 0.60 6.79 12.65
C TYR A 33 -0.87 7.24 12.71
N ASP A 34 -1.14 8.51 12.39
CA ASP A 34 -2.52 9.00 12.28
C ASP A 34 -3.27 8.38 11.11
N LEU A 35 -2.61 8.20 9.95
CA LEU A 35 -3.18 7.45 8.83
C LEU A 35 -3.44 5.99 9.22
N PHE A 36 -2.46 5.35 9.84
CA PHE A 36 -2.54 3.95 10.29
C PHE A 36 -3.74 3.74 11.22
N LYS A 37 -3.91 4.59 12.25
CA LYS A 37 -5.05 4.51 13.17
C LYS A 37 -6.40 4.61 12.46
N LYS A 38 -6.51 5.47 11.43
CA LYS A 38 -7.75 5.61 10.65
C LYS A 38 -8.08 4.33 9.89
N LEU A 39 -7.06 3.69 9.29
CA LEU A 39 -7.23 2.43 8.57
C LEU A 39 -7.51 1.26 9.52
N SER A 40 -6.71 1.12 10.57
CA SER A 40 -6.73 0.02 11.56
C SER A 40 -7.89 0.07 12.56
N SER A 41 -8.86 0.96 12.33
CA SER A 41 -10.08 1.06 13.12
C SER A 41 -11.32 1.25 12.24
N SER A 42 -11.16 1.11 10.92
CA SER A 42 -12.22 1.33 9.94
C SER A 42 -13.28 0.23 9.96
N MET A 43 -12.91 -1.00 10.35
CA MET A 43 -13.86 -2.10 10.60
C MET A 43 -13.74 -2.63 12.02
N VAL A 44 -12.52 -2.91 12.48
CA VAL A 44 -12.26 -3.46 13.81
C VAL A 44 -11.20 -2.61 14.50
N ASN A 45 -11.49 -2.14 15.71
CA ASN A 45 -10.53 -1.34 16.48
C ASN A 45 -9.64 -2.24 17.36
N ASP A 46 -8.72 -2.95 16.71
CA ASP A 46 -7.71 -3.80 17.35
C ASP A 46 -6.28 -3.25 17.21
N GLY A 47 -6.07 -2.23 16.36
CA GLY A 47 -4.77 -1.60 16.13
C GLY A 47 -3.91 -2.35 15.11
N LEU A 48 -4.53 -3.18 14.27
CA LEU A 48 -3.93 -3.86 13.12
C LEU A 48 -4.76 -3.52 11.87
N ILE A 49 -4.15 -3.62 10.69
CA ILE A 49 -4.88 -3.46 9.43
C ILE A 49 -5.10 -4.85 8.84
N SER A 50 -6.37 -5.26 8.79
CA SER A 50 -6.78 -6.46 8.07
C SER A 50 -6.81 -6.24 6.55
N LYS A 51 -6.85 -7.33 5.78
CA LYS A 51 -6.92 -7.26 4.32
C LYS A 51 -8.16 -6.50 3.82
N GLU A 52 -9.29 -6.67 4.52
CA GLU A 52 -10.54 -5.97 4.21
C GLU A 52 -10.43 -4.46 4.46
N GLU A 53 -9.79 -4.05 5.55
CA GLU A 53 -9.56 -2.64 5.88
C GLU A 53 -8.56 -1.99 4.91
N PHE A 54 -7.54 -2.75 4.51
CA PHE A 54 -6.58 -2.31 3.50
C PHE A 54 -7.26 -2.07 2.14
N GLN A 55 -8.07 -3.03 1.68
CA GLN A 55 -8.85 -2.87 0.43
C GLN A 55 -9.87 -1.74 0.52
N LEU A 56 -10.52 -1.54 1.67
CA LEU A 56 -11.41 -0.42 1.91
C LEU A 56 -10.67 0.92 1.79
N GLY A 57 -9.47 1.03 2.38
CA GLY A 57 -8.63 2.22 2.31
C GLY A 57 -8.13 2.54 0.90
N LEU A 58 -7.75 1.53 0.11
CA LEU A 58 -7.25 1.71 -1.24
C LEU A 58 -8.33 1.97 -2.28
N PHE A 59 -9.47 1.27 -2.20
CA PHE A 59 -10.48 1.25 -3.26
C PHE A 59 -11.83 1.85 -2.86
N GLY A 60 -11.98 2.29 -1.62
CA GLY A 60 -13.27 2.74 -1.07
C GLY A 60 -14.31 1.60 -0.95
N SER A 61 -13.89 0.35 -1.13
CA SER A 61 -14.76 -0.83 -1.07
C SER A 61 -13.95 -2.07 -0.69
N SER A 62 -14.35 -2.74 0.39
CA SER A 62 -13.79 -4.04 0.80
C SER A 62 -14.24 -5.21 -0.07
N LYS A 63 -15.13 -4.99 -1.05
CA LYS A 63 -15.64 -6.04 -1.95
C LYS A 63 -14.92 -6.05 -3.30
N LYS A 64 -14.17 -4.99 -3.63
CA LYS A 64 -13.42 -4.92 -4.88
C LYS A 64 -12.12 -5.71 -4.73
N ARG A 65 -12.13 -6.94 -5.24
CA ARG A 65 -10.91 -7.75 -5.31
C ARG A 65 -10.01 -7.21 -6.43
N SER A 66 -8.78 -6.89 -6.08
CA SER A 66 -7.72 -6.48 -7.00
C SER A 66 -6.53 -7.42 -6.80
N LEU A 67 -6.00 -7.98 -7.88
CA LEU A 67 -4.78 -8.80 -7.80
C LEU A 67 -3.65 -7.96 -7.20
N PHE A 68 -3.50 -6.71 -7.64
CA PHE A 68 -2.50 -5.79 -7.09
C PHE A 68 -2.78 -5.44 -5.64
N GLY A 69 -4.03 -5.20 -5.26
CA GLY A 69 -4.40 -4.95 -3.85
C GLY A 69 -3.99 -6.09 -2.93
N ASP A 70 -4.25 -7.34 -3.36
CA ASP A 70 -3.86 -8.54 -2.62
C ASP A 70 -2.34 -8.68 -2.53
N ARG A 71 -1.63 -8.50 -3.64
CA ARG A 71 -0.17 -8.60 -3.68
C ARG A 71 0.53 -7.51 -2.88
N VAL A 72 0.02 -6.28 -2.91
CA VAL A 72 0.57 -5.20 -2.08
C VAL A 72 0.34 -5.50 -0.60
N PHE A 73 -0.84 -6.02 -0.22
CA PHE A 73 -1.09 -6.43 1.16
C PHE A 73 -0.08 -7.49 1.63
N ASP A 74 0.10 -8.56 0.84
CA ASP A 74 1.02 -9.65 1.17
C ASP A 74 2.48 -9.16 1.30
N LEU A 75 2.85 -8.11 0.57
CA LEU A 75 4.19 -7.48 0.70
C LEU A 75 4.33 -6.53 1.88
N PHE A 76 3.21 -6.02 2.40
CA PHE A 76 3.19 -5.21 3.62
C PHE A 76 3.21 -6.11 4.86
N ASP A 77 2.49 -7.23 4.84
CA ASP A 77 2.47 -8.27 5.89
C ASP A 77 3.77 -9.11 5.87
N SER A 78 4.85 -8.50 6.34
CA SER A 78 6.18 -9.12 6.36
C SER A 78 6.26 -10.33 7.32
N LYS A 79 5.40 -10.36 8.34
CA LYS A 79 5.30 -11.44 9.33
C LYS A 79 4.45 -12.60 8.84
N ASN A 80 3.65 -12.40 7.79
CA ASN A 80 2.70 -13.37 7.24
C ASN A 80 1.70 -13.86 8.30
N ASP A 81 1.23 -12.96 9.16
CA ASP A 81 0.22 -13.28 10.18
C ASP A 81 -1.21 -12.88 9.76
N GLY A 82 -1.35 -12.35 8.53
CA GLY A 82 -2.61 -11.93 7.93
C GLY A 82 -3.05 -10.52 8.34
N MET A 83 -2.20 -9.80 9.07
CA MET A 83 -2.45 -8.47 9.59
C MET A 83 -1.23 -7.58 9.35
N ILE A 84 -1.46 -6.29 9.13
CA ILE A 84 -0.36 -5.32 9.01
C ILE A 84 -0.32 -4.50 10.29
N ASP A 85 0.81 -4.57 11.02
CA ASP A 85 1.06 -3.66 12.12
C ASP A 85 1.67 -2.33 11.69
N PHE A 86 1.83 -1.40 12.64
CA PHE A 86 2.33 -0.07 12.33
C PHE A 86 3.77 -0.06 11.79
N GLY A 87 4.64 -0.91 12.32
CA GLY A 87 6.04 -0.98 11.89
C GLY A 87 6.14 -1.50 10.45
N GLU A 88 5.35 -2.54 10.15
CA GLU A 88 5.20 -3.10 8.80
C GLU A 88 4.67 -2.07 7.80
N PHE A 89 3.61 -1.35 8.17
CA PHE A 89 3.03 -0.28 7.36
C PHE A 89 4.06 0.80 6.99
N VAL A 90 4.81 1.30 7.97
CA VAL A 90 5.83 2.35 7.74
C VAL A 90 6.99 1.84 6.89
N LYS A 91 7.51 0.64 7.20
CA LYS A 91 8.63 0.02 6.45
C LYS A 91 8.25 -0.26 5.00
N ALA A 92 7.03 -0.74 4.76
CA ALA A 92 6.55 -1.00 3.41
C ALA A 92 6.34 0.31 2.62
N LEU A 93 5.72 1.34 3.22
CA LEU A 93 5.57 2.66 2.60
C LEU A 93 6.90 3.36 2.32
N SER A 94 7.94 3.09 3.12
CA SER A 94 9.29 3.64 2.92
C SER A 94 9.83 3.32 1.53
N VAL A 95 9.51 2.16 0.96
CA VAL A 95 9.94 1.80 -0.41
C VAL A 95 9.33 2.73 -1.46
N PHE A 96 8.12 3.24 -1.22
CA PHE A 96 7.44 4.16 -2.11
C PHE A 96 7.89 5.62 -1.96
N HIS A 97 8.69 5.92 -0.93
CA HIS A 97 9.21 7.26 -0.70
C HIS A 97 10.07 7.75 -1.89
N PRO A 98 9.99 9.03 -2.29
CA PRO A 98 10.79 9.55 -3.41
C PRO A 98 12.31 9.46 -3.22
N ALA A 99 12.79 9.49 -1.97
CA ALA A 99 14.21 9.32 -1.66
C ALA A 99 14.68 7.86 -1.67
N ALA A 100 13.77 6.88 -1.75
CA ALA A 100 14.16 5.48 -1.80
C ALA A 100 14.91 5.17 -3.10
N PRO A 101 16.04 4.45 -3.05
CA PRO A 101 16.88 4.18 -4.21
C PRO A 101 16.18 3.22 -5.18
N GLN A 102 16.46 3.41 -6.46
CA GLN A 102 15.84 2.64 -7.54
C GLN A 102 16.03 1.11 -7.41
N PRO A 103 17.19 0.57 -6.97
CA PRO A 103 17.34 -0.86 -6.71
C PRO A 103 16.38 -1.41 -5.65
N GLN A 104 16.09 -0.65 -4.58
CA GLN A 104 15.14 -1.09 -3.55
C GLN A 104 13.71 -1.14 -4.11
N LYS A 105 13.34 -0.17 -4.94
CA LYS A 105 12.06 -0.15 -5.66
C LYS A 105 11.96 -1.30 -6.66
N ALA A 106 13.03 -1.58 -7.40
CA ALA A 106 13.10 -2.69 -8.34
C ALA A 106 12.92 -4.04 -7.64
N ALA A 107 13.62 -4.26 -6.52
CA ALA A 107 13.50 -5.49 -5.74
C ALA A 107 12.09 -5.69 -5.14
N PHE A 108 11.42 -4.62 -4.74
CA PHE A 108 10.03 -4.71 -4.28
C PHE A 108 9.06 -5.00 -5.42
N ALA A 109 9.23 -4.31 -6.56
CA ALA A 109 8.41 -4.57 -7.76
C ALA A 109 8.59 -5.99 -8.28
N PHE A 110 9.80 -6.55 -8.21
CA PHE A 110 10.05 -7.96 -8.55
C PHE A 110 9.17 -8.90 -7.73
N ARG A 111 9.16 -8.72 -6.40
CA ARG A 111 8.31 -9.54 -5.51
C ARG A 111 6.82 -9.30 -5.74
N LEU A 112 6.43 -8.10 -6.19
CA LEU A 112 5.05 -7.82 -6.56
C LEU A 112 4.62 -8.65 -7.77
N TYR A 113 5.52 -8.80 -8.75
CA TYR A 113 5.28 -9.47 -10.02
C TYR A 113 5.51 -10.99 -10.01
N ASP A 114 6.38 -11.50 -9.14
CA ASP A 114 6.54 -12.95 -8.85
C ASP A 114 5.37 -13.45 -7.98
N ILE A 115 4.19 -13.54 -8.59
CA ILE A 115 2.91 -13.93 -7.98
C ILE A 115 3.05 -15.26 -7.23
N TRP A 116 3.76 -16.23 -7.81
CA TRP A 116 3.92 -17.57 -7.27
C TRP A 116 5.12 -17.72 -6.33
N GLN A 117 5.88 -16.65 -6.10
CA GLN A 117 7.01 -16.60 -5.17
C GLN A 117 8.06 -17.68 -5.48
N ARG A 118 8.32 -17.93 -6.78
CA ARG A 118 9.28 -18.93 -7.24
C ARG A 118 10.68 -18.36 -7.46
N GLY A 119 10.86 -17.06 -7.25
CA GLY A 119 12.11 -16.34 -7.47
C GLY A 119 12.35 -15.93 -8.92
N PHE A 120 11.34 -16.07 -9.78
CA PHE A 120 11.37 -15.72 -11.19
C PHE A 120 10.01 -15.17 -11.61
N ILE A 121 9.99 -14.22 -12.53
CA ILE A 121 8.75 -13.79 -13.19
C ILE A 121 8.57 -14.65 -14.44
N GLU A 122 7.55 -15.49 -14.43
CA GLU A 122 7.22 -16.37 -15.54
C GLU A 122 6.22 -15.73 -16.50
N ARG A 123 6.19 -16.26 -17.73
CA ARG A 123 5.28 -15.83 -18.79
C ARG A 123 3.84 -15.74 -18.32
N GLU A 124 3.38 -16.75 -17.60
CA GLU A 124 2.00 -16.84 -17.13
C GLU A 124 1.71 -15.79 -16.04
N GLU A 125 2.68 -15.36 -15.24
CA GLU A 125 2.50 -14.27 -14.28
C GLU A 125 2.35 -12.94 -14.99
N VAL A 126 3.17 -12.70 -16.02
CA VAL A 126 3.02 -11.52 -16.89
C VAL A 126 1.63 -11.46 -17.50
N ARG A 127 1.10 -12.62 -17.95
CA ARG A 127 -0.27 -12.73 -18.47
C ARG A 127 -1.32 -12.35 -17.42
N GLU A 128 -1.25 -12.94 -16.23
CA GLU A 128 -2.21 -12.66 -15.15
C GLU A 128 -2.20 -11.17 -14.76
N MET A 129 -1.03 -10.54 -14.71
CA MET A 129 -0.90 -9.11 -14.44
C MET A 129 -1.52 -8.24 -15.52
N ILE A 130 -1.27 -8.53 -16.80
CA ILE A 130 -1.85 -7.78 -17.92
C ILE A 130 -3.38 -7.93 -17.90
N LEU A 131 -3.89 -9.14 -17.69
CA LEU A 131 -5.33 -9.39 -17.60
C LEU A 131 -5.96 -8.69 -16.39
N ALA A 132 -5.26 -8.62 -15.25
CA ALA A 132 -5.73 -7.87 -14.09
C ALA A 132 -5.79 -6.37 -14.39
N LEU A 133 -4.74 -5.79 -14.99
CA LEU A 133 -4.67 -4.37 -15.34
C LEU A 133 -5.75 -3.96 -16.35
N LEU A 134 -5.97 -4.78 -17.39
CA LEU A 134 -7.02 -4.55 -18.40
C LEU A 134 -8.41 -4.57 -17.76
N ARG A 135 -8.68 -5.54 -16.88
CA ARG A 135 -9.94 -5.64 -16.12
C ARG A 135 -10.17 -4.43 -15.21
N GLU A 136 -9.12 -3.95 -14.54
CA GLU A 136 -9.22 -2.78 -13.65
C GLU A 136 -9.38 -1.45 -14.40
N SER A 137 -8.95 -1.40 -15.67
CA SER A 137 -9.03 -0.22 -16.53
C SER A 137 -10.23 -0.23 -17.48
N ASP A 138 -11.13 -1.23 -17.36
CA ASP A 138 -12.24 -1.48 -18.28
C ASP A 138 -11.82 -1.56 -19.77
N LEU A 139 -10.60 -2.05 -20.02
CA LEU A 139 -10.04 -2.24 -21.35
C LEU A 139 -10.14 -3.70 -21.79
N VAL A 140 -10.40 -3.92 -23.07
CA VAL A 140 -10.47 -5.26 -23.66
C VAL A 140 -9.53 -5.33 -24.85
N LEU A 141 -8.59 -6.26 -24.80
CA LEU A 141 -7.69 -6.61 -25.90
C LEU A 141 -7.97 -8.05 -26.33
N SER A 142 -7.72 -8.37 -27.61
CA SER A 142 -7.83 -9.74 -28.08
C SER A 142 -6.71 -10.61 -27.50
N HIS A 143 -6.95 -11.92 -27.45
CA HIS A 143 -5.95 -12.88 -26.98
C HIS A 143 -4.63 -12.75 -27.75
N ASP A 144 -4.68 -12.65 -29.08
CA ASP A 144 -3.48 -12.53 -29.91
C ASP A 144 -2.65 -11.28 -29.58
N ILE A 145 -3.31 -10.16 -29.29
CA ILE A 145 -2.60 -8.92 -28.90
C ILE A 145 -1.95 -9.08 -27.52
N ILE A 146 -2.63 -9.75 -26.58
CA ILE A 146 -2.08 -10.03 -25.25
C ILE A 146 -0.85 -10.93 -25.37
N GLU A 147 -0.92 -12.02 -26.14
CA GLU A 147 0.22 -12.93 -26.36
C GLU A 147 1.39 -12.21 -27.02
N LEU A 148 1.13 -11.34 -28.01
CA LEU A 148 2.18 -10.52 -28.64
C LEU A 148 2.86 -9.57 -27.66
N ILE A 149 2.11 -8.95 -26.74
CA ILE A 149 2.68 -8.08 -25.70
C ILE A 149 3.57 -8.90 -24.75
N ILE A 150 3.10 -10.07 -24.33
CA ILE A 150 3.84 -10.95 -23.42
C ILE A 150 5.12 -11.45 -24.10
N ASP A 151 5.03 -11.93 -25.34
CA ASP A 151 6.19 -12.39 -26.13
C ASP A 151 7.26 -11.31 -26.21
N LYS A 152 6.84 -10.07 -26.50
CA LYS A 152 7.75 -8.94 -26.58
C LYS A 152 8.38 -8.61 -25.22
N ALA A 153 7.58 -8.58 -24.16
CA ALA A 153 8.06 -8.29 -22.81
C ALA A 153 9.08 -9.32 -22.32
N ILE A 154 8.78 -10.62 -22.47
CA ILE A 154 9.71 -11.70 -22.10
C ILE A 154 10.98 -11.60 -22.94
N LYS A 155 10.86 -11.47 -24.27
CA LYS A 155 12.03 -11.39 -25.16
C LYS A 155 12.97 -10.23 -24.85
N GLU A 156 12.43 -9.10 -24.38
CA GLU A 156 13.24 -7.93 -24.03
C GLU A 156 13.92 -8.05 -22.65
N ALA A 157 13.32 -8.80 -21.72
CA ALA A 157 13.79 -8.92 -20.34
C ALA A 157 14.61 -10.21 -20.06
N ASP A 158 14.26 -11.33 -20.71
CA ASP A 158 14.94 -12.64 -20.58
C ASP A 158 16.24 -12.65 -21.42
N LEU A 159 17.33 -12.24 -20.79
CA LEU A 159 18.66 -12.16 -21.41
C LEU A 159 19.33 -13.53 -21.51
N LYS A 160 18.99 -14.45 -20.61
CA LYS A 160 19.53 -15.81 -20.53
C LYS A 160 18.84 -16.76 -21.50
N GLY A 161 17.64 -16.42 -21.97
CA GLY A 161 16.84 -17.21 -22.91
C GLY A 161 16.27 -18.48 -22.29
N ASP A 162 16.01 -18.50 -20.98
CA ASP A 162 15.46 -19.66 -20.27
C ASP A 162 13.93 -19.60 -20.10
N GLY A 163 13.29 -18.57 -20.64
CA GLY A 163 11.83 -18.41 -20.71
C GLY A 163 11.21 -17.76 -19.47
N ARG A 164 12.03 -17.28 -18.54
CA ARG A 164 11.62 -16.63 -17.29
C ARG A 164 12.56 -15.45 -17.01
N ILE A 165 12.14 -14.53 -16.16
CA ILE A 165 12.93 -13.34 -15.81
C ILE A 165 13.38 -13.48 -14.36
N ASP A 166 14.69 -13.61 -14.14
CA ASP A 166 15.23 -13.58 -12.78
C ASP A 166 15.48 -12.15 -12.27
N ARG A 167 15.91 -12.05 -11.01
CA ARG A 167 16.10 -10.77 -10.34
C ARG A 167 17.15 -9.91 -11.05
N GLU A 168 18.26 -10.50 -11.48
CA GLU A 168 19.34 -9.77 -12.15
C GLU A 168 18.89 -9.23 -13.51
N GLU A 169 18.14 -10.04 -14.27
CA GLU A 169 17.52 -9.62 -15.54
C GLU A 169 16.48 -8.51 -15.33
N TRP A 170 15.63 -8.64 -14.31
CA TRP A 170 14.66 -7.61 -13.94
C TRP A 170 15.32 -6.28 -13.56
N GLU A 171 16.34 -6.32 -12.69
CA GLU A 171 17.09 -5.13 -12.29
C GLU A 171 17.73 -4.43 -13.50
N TYR A 172 18.33 -5.21 -14.41
CA TYR A 172 18.87 -4.69 -15.65
C TYR A 172 17.78 -4.06 -16.53
N PHE A 173 16.68 -4.78 -16.77
CA PHE A 173 15.58 -4.34 -17.62
C PHE A 173 14.96 -3.03 -17.12
N VAL A 174 14.76 -2.91 -15.81
CA VAL A 174 14.21 -1.73 -15.16
C VAL A 174 15.19 -0.57 -15.10
N ALA A 175 16.50 -0.83 -14.99
CA ALA A 175 17.51 0.21 -15.10
C ALA A 175 17.52 0.84 -16.50
N GLN A 176 17.27 0.05 -17.56
CA GLN A 176 17.11 0.56 -18.92
C GLN A 176 15.75 1.24 -19.14
N ASN A 177 14.72 0.89 -18.37
CA ASN A 177 13.36 1.39 -18.52
C ASN A 177 12.79 1.95 -17.19
N PRO A 178 13.30 3.07 -16.65
CA PRO A 178 12.93 3.56 -15.33
C PRO A 178 11.43 3.88 -15.15
N SER A 179 10.71 4.14 -16.25
CA SER A 179 9.27 4.40 -16.23
C SER A 179 8.44 3.21 -15.72
N LEU A 180 8.97 1.98 -15.78
CA LEU A 180 8.32 0.79 -15.23
C LEU A 180 8.09 0.90 -13.71
N LEU A 181 8.95 1.66 -13.01
CA LEU A 181 8.83 1.89 -11.57
C LEU A 181 8.05 3.17 -11.22
N LYS A 182 7.36 3.79 -12.18
CA LYS A 182 6.59 5.02 -11.91
C LYS A 182 5.60 4.83 -10.75
N ASN A 183 4.94 3.68 -10.69
CA ASN A 183 3.97 3.34 -9.65
C ASN A 183 4.63 2.94 -8.31
N MET A 184 5.95 2.76 -8.28
CA MET A 184 6.75 2.51 -7.07
C MET A 184 7.18 3.80 -6.37
N THR A 185 6.63 4.96 -6.76
CA THR A 185 6.90 6.23 -6.10
C THR A 185 5.59 6.93 -5.82
N ILE A 186 5.40 7.31 -4.56
CA ILE A 186 4.27 8.09 -4.11
C ILE A 186 4.81 9.50 -3.78
N PRO A 187 4.61 10.50 -4.68
CA PRO A 187 5.29 11.78 -4.58
C PRO A 187 4.98 12.58 -3.31
N TYR A 188 3.79 12.38 -2.75
CA TYR A 188 3.32 13.09 -1.56
C TYR A 188 3.89 12.55 -0.24
N LEU A 189 4.60 11.41 -0.25
CA LEU A 189 5.24 10.87 0.96
C LEU A 189 6.38 11.75 1.48
N LYS A 190 6.98 12.60 0.65
CA LYS A 190 8.06 13.53 1.05
C LYS A 190 7.56 14.81 1.74
N ASP A 191 6.25 15.05 1.71
CA ASP A 191 5.61 16.29 2.18
C ASP A 191 4.42 15.97 3.11
N LEU A 192 4.44 14.81 3.78
CA LEU A 192 3.32 14.31 4.60
C LEU A 192 2.82 15.35 5.59
N ASN A 193 3.73 16.08 6.24
CA ASN A 193 3.39 17.09 7.25
C ASN A 193 2.56 18.26 6.67
N MET A 194 2.80 18.69 5.42
CA MET A 194 2.10 19.83 4.81
C MET A 194 0.70 19.46 4.31
N GLN A 195 0.49 18.21 3.91
CA GLN A 195 -0.82 17.75 3.41
C GLN A 195 -1.72 17.24 4.52
N PHE A 196 -1.16 16.55 5.53
CA PHE A 196 -1.95 16.12 6.69
C PHE A 196 -2.49 17.32 7.48
N LEU A 197 -1.76 18.44 7.55
CA LEU A 197 -2.26 19.70 8.13
C LEU A 197 -3.47 20.24 7.37
N GLY A 198 -3.49 20.23 6.03
CA GLY A 198 -4.65 20.63 5.24
C GLY A 198 -5.86 19.71 5.44
N PHE A 199 -5.65 18.39 5.56
CA PHE A 199 -6.72 17.44 5.90
C PHE A 199 -7.21 17.58 7.35
N TYR A 200 -6.32 17.87 8.31
CA TYR A 200 -6.69 18.10 9.71
C TYR A 200 -7.38 19.45 9.91
N GLU A 201 -7.00 20.53 9.23
CA GLU A 201 -7.71 21.81 9.30
C GLU A 201 -9.14 21.70 8.79
N VAL A 202 -9.35 20.98 7.68
CA VAL A 202 -10.70 20.74 7.13
C VAL A 202 -11.54 19.88 8.08
N ILE A 203 -10.98 18.82 8.65
CA ILE A 203 -11.71 17.94 9.57
C ILE A 203 -11.91 18.57 10.96
N SER A 204 -10.94 19.36 11.46
CA SER A 204 -11.05 20.02 12.76
C SER A 204 -11.99 21.23 12.72
N GLY A 205 -12.10 21.90 11.56
CA GLY A 205 -13.11 22.93 11.32
C GLY A 205 -14.55 22.41 11.43
N ASP A 206 -14.80 21.14 11.06
CA ASP A 206 -16.12 20.52 11.14
C ASP A 206 -16.47 19.98 12.55
N ILE A 207 -15.48 19.84 13.44
CA ILE A 207 -15.69 19.31 14.80
C ILE A 207 -16.03 20.42 15.82
N GLU A 208 -15.65 21.68 15.56
CA GLU A 208 -15.98 22.77 16.48
C GLU A 208 -17.42 23.31 16.34
N ASP A 209 -18.10 23.12 15.20
CA ASP A 209 -19.43 23.72 14.99
C ASP A 209 -20.61 22.82 15.45
N SER A 210 -20.36 21.55 15.78
CA SER A 210 -21.43 20.62 16.19
C SER A 210 -21.64 20.49 17.70
N THR A 211 -20.88 21.21 18.54
CA THR A 211 -21.06 21.20 20.00
C THR A 211 -21.73 22.45 20.60
N VAL A 212 -22.00 23.49 19.80
CA VAL A 212 -22.67 24.72 20.29
C VAL A 212 -24.19 24.75 19.99
N GLY A 213 -24.71 23.82 19.17
CA GLY A 213 -26.10 23.86 18.69
C GLY A 213 -27.19 23.26 19.58
N ILE A 214 -26.88 22.47 20.62
CA ILE A 214 -27.91 21.63 21.29
C ILE A 214 -28.62 22.30 22.49
N GLN A 215 -28.32 23.57 22.84
CA GLN A 215 -28.88 24.19 24.05
C GLN A 215 -29.90 25.32 23.85
N ARG A 216 -30.46 25.53 22.64
CA ARG A 216 -31.40 26.64 22.39
C ARG A 216 -32.87 26.34 22.07
N GLU A 217 -33.32 25.08 22.02
CA GLU A 217 -34.74 24.77 21.68
C GLU A 217 -35.61 24.20 22.82
N ARG A 218 -35.53 24.77 24.03
CA ARG A 218 -36.52 24.49 25.10
C ARG A 218 -37.02 25.72 25.85
N LYS A 219 -37.37 26.77 25.12
CA LYS A 219 -38.36 27.76 25.57
C LYS A 219 -39.24 28.11 24.37
N TYR A 220 -40.52 28.35 24.61
CA TYR A 220 -41.59 28.61 23.64
C TYR A 220 -42.36 27.38 23.10
N LEU A 221 -42.95 26.63 24.03
CA LEU A 221 -44.28 26.05 23.85
C LEU A 221 -45.10 26.30 25.13
N LEU A 222 -45.76 27.46 25.15
CA LEU A 222 -47.07 27.73 25.76
C LEU A 222 -47.77 28.72 24.82
#